data_AF-A0A5J6YRS8-F1
#
_entry.id   AF-A0A5J6YRS8-F1
#
_cell.length_a   1.000
_cell.length_b   1.000
_cell.length_c   1.000
_cell.angle_alpha   90.00
_cell.angle_beta   90.00
_cell.angle_gamma   90.00
#
_symmetry.space_group_name_H-M   'P 1'
#
loop_
_entity.id
_entity.type
_entity.pdbx_description
1 polymer ?
#
loop_
_entity_poly.entity_id
_entity_poly.type
_entity_poly.pdbx_seq_one_letter_code
_entity_poly.pdbx_strand_id
1 'polypeptide(L)' 'MSNRSISNFLSVAGFASIIASIIIWATQGGTDKTHEEKSHGERFGIFVGLWAPTFFILSNRYNTAALEEENN' A
#
# COMPACT_ATOMS: atom_id res chain seq x y z
N MET A 1 -11.10 12.87 12.28
CA MET A 1 -10.98 11.40 12.33
C MET A 1 -10.10 11.06 13.52
N SER A 2 -10.44 10.04 14.33
CA SER A 2 -9.60 9.64 15.46
C SER A 2 -8.32 8.95 14.97
N ASN A 3 -7.25 9.01 15.77
CA ASN A 3 -5.97 8.35 15.47
C ASN A 3 -6.15 6.84 15.20
N ARG A 4 -7.08 6.20 15.93
CA ARG A 4 -7.47 4.79 15.73
C ARG A 4 -8.10 4.53 14.37
N SER A 5 -9.01 5.40 13.91
CA SER A 5 -9.60 5.30 12.57
C SER A 5 -8.56 5.47 11.47
N ILE A 6 -7.61 6.40 11.64
CA ILE A 6 -6.53 6.64 10.68
C ILE A 6 -5.59 5.42 10.62
N SER A 7 -5.23 4.85 11.77
CA SER A 7 -4.40 3.65 11.84
C SER A 7 -5.03 2.46 11.11
N ASN A 8 -6.32 2.19 11.35
CA ASN A 8 -7.03 1.10 10.66
C ASN A 8 -7.09 1.32 9.15
N PHE A 9 -7.40 2.55 8.71
CA PHE A 9 -7.43 2.91 7.29
C PHE A 9 -6.07 2.66 6.63
N LEU A 10 -4.98 3.11 7.24
CA LEU A 10 -3.63 2.91 6.74
C LEU A 10 -3.22 1.43 6.70
N SER A 11 -3.65 0.64 7.68
CA SER A 11 -3.40 -0.82 7.66
C SER A 11 -4.09 -1.48 6.47
N VAL A 12 -5.36 -1.16 6.23
CA VAL A 12 -6.11 -1.66 5.06
C VAL A 12 -5.49 -1.16 3.76
N ALA A 13 -5.08 0.11 3.69
CA ALA A 13 -4.41 0.69 2.54
C ALA A 13 -3.08 -0.03 2.23
N GLY A 14 -2.31 -0.44 3.26
CA GLY A 14 -1.10 -1.24 3.10
C GLY A 14 -1.37 -2.57 2.41
N PHE A 15 -2.36 -3.33 2.87
CA PHE A 15 -2.76 -4.59 2.22
C PHE A 15 -3.33 -4.35 0.82
N ALA A 16 -4.14 -3.32 0.64
CA ALA A 16 -4.70 -2.95 -0.66
C ALA A 16 -3.58 -2.61 -1.67
N SER A 17 -2.51 -1.95 -1.23
CA SER A 17 -1.35 -1.62 -2.06
C SER A 17 -0.65 -2.88 -2.60
N ILE A 18 -0.51 -3.91 -1.77
CA ILE A 18 0.08 -5.20 -2.16
C ILE A 18 -0.81 -5.87 -3.22
N ILE A 19 -2.12 -5.95 -2.96
CA ILE A 19 -3.07 -6.57 -3.90
C ILE A 19 -3.09 -5.80 -5.22
N ALA A 20 -3.13 -4.47 -5.18
CA ALA A 20 -3.09 -3.63 -6.37
C ALA A 20 -1.80 -3.84 -7.18
N SER A 21 -0.64 -3.95 -6.51
CA SER A 21 0.64 -4.26 -7.15
C SER A 21 0.60 -5.58 -7.92
N ILE A 22 0.05 -6.64 -7.30
CA ILE A 22 -0.10 -7.96 -7.92
C ILE A 22 -1.05 -7.89 -9.12
N ILE A 23 -2.18 -7.19 -8.99
CA ILE A 23 -3.15 -7.02 -10.07
C ILE A 23 -2.50 -6.30 -11.26
N ILE A 24 -1.82 -5.17 -11.03
CA ILE A 24 -1.13 -4.40 -12.07
C ILE A 24 -0.09 -5.28 -12.79
N TRP A 25 0.71 -6.03 -12.03
CA TRP A 25 1.66 -6.96 -12.62
C TRP A 25 0.94 -8.04 -13.44
N ALA A 26 -0.13 -8.63 -12.93
CA ALA A 26 -0.87 -9.68 -13.64
C ALA A 26 -1.55 -9.17 -14.92
N THR A 27 -2.02 -7.92 -14.95
CA THR A 27 -2.76 -7.34 -16.09
C THR A 27 -1.89 -6.59 -17.10
N GLN A 28 -0.79 -5.97 -16.68
CA GLN A 28 0.08 -5.17 -17.57
C GLN A 28 1.54 -5.69 -17.62
N GLY A 29 2.05 -6.30 -16.55
CA GLY A 29 3.42 -6.85 -16.53
C GLY A 29 3.53 -8.27 -17.10
N GLY A 30 2.49 -9.09 -16.94
CA GLY A 30 2.51 -10.52 -17.29
C GLY A 30 1.94 -10.86 -18.67
N THR A 31 1.03 -10.05 -19.21
CA THR A 31 0.17 -10.40 -20.35
C THR A 31 0.39 -9.58 -21.63
N ASP A 32 1.15 -8.49 -21.59
CA ASP A 32 1.29 -7.59 -22.75
C ASP A 32 2.24 -8.12 -23.84
N LYS A 33 1.84 -7.86 -25.09
CA LYS A 33 2.44 -8.43 -26.32
C LYS A 33 3.60 -7.62 -26.88
N THR A 34 3.82 -6.39 -26.41
CA THR A 34 4.93 -5.52 -26.84
C THR A 34 5.90 -5.28 -25.68
N HIS A 35 7.21 -5.24 -25.97
CA HIS A 35 8.26 -5.09 -24.95
C HIS A 35 8.20 -3.75 -24.20
N GLU A 36 7.72 -2.68 -24.85
CA GLU A 36 7.63 -1.35 -24.24
C GLU A 36 6.51 -1.27 -23.19
N GLU A 37 5.32 -1.79 -23.50
CA GLU A 37 4.15 -1.77 -22.59
C GLU A 37 4.41 -2.61 -21.33
N LYS A 38 5.06 -3.76 -21.51
CA LYS A 38 5.47 -4.66 -20.42
C LYS A 38 6.38 -3.96 -19.40
N SER A 39 7.33 -3.17 -19.90
CA SER A 39 8.30 -2.46 -19.05
C SER A 39 7.65 -1.36 -18.19
N HIS A 40 6.57 -0.74 -18.68
CA HIS A 40 5.83 0.27 -17.93
C HIS A 40 4.93 -0.36 -16.86
N GLY A 41 4.24 -1.47 -17.18
CA GLY A 41 3.39 -2.20 -16.24
C GLY A 41 4.16 -2.76 -15.05
N GLU A 42 5.32 -3.36 -15.30
CA GLU A 42 6.19 -3.91 -14.24
C GLU A 42 6.71 -2.81 -13.29
N ARG A 43 7.14 -1.66 -13.83
CA ARG A 43 7.63 -0.52 -13.03
C ARG A 43 6.52 0.10 -12.18
N PHE A 44 5.32 0.23 -12.73
CA PHE A 44 4.18 0.79 -12.00
C PHE A 44 3.74 -0.16 -10.88
N GLY A 45 3.68 -1.47 -11.14
CA GLY A 45 3.37 -2.48 -10.12
C GLY A 45 4.36 -2.44 -8.95
N ILE A 46 5.66 -2.35 -9.22
CA ILE A 46 6.69 -2.21 -8.18
C ILE A 46 6.50 -0.93 -7.36
N PHE A 47 6.25 0.21 -8.02
CA PHE A 47 6.03 1.50 -7.34
C PHE A 47 4.83 1.46 -6.39
N VAL A 48 3.72 0.85 -6.81
CA VAL A 48 2.53 0.67 -5.96
C VAL A 48 2.79 -0.33 -4.83
N GLY A 49 3.59 -1.38 -5.06
CA GLY A 49 3.99 -2.30 -4.00
C GLY A 49 4.84 -1.64 -2.91
N LEU A 50 5.71 -0.70 -3.29
CA LEU A 50 6.58 0.07 -2.39
C LEU A 50 5.83 1.00 -1.42
N TRP A 51 4.56 1.31 -1.67
CA TRP A 51 3.76 2.12 -0.73
C TRP A 51 3.28 1.33 0.50
N ALA A 52 3.23 0.00 0.42
CA ALA A 52 2.83 -0.85 1.55
C ALA A 52 3.64 -0.59 2.85
N PRO A 53 4.99 -0.58 2.84
CA PRO A 53 5.77 -0.28 4.05
C PRO A 53 5.48 1.12 4.61
N THR A 54 5.28 2.13 3.76
CA THR A 54 4.92 3.49 4.21
C THR A 54 3.58 3.50 4.94
N PHE A 55 2.57 2.83 4.38
CA PHE A 55 1.25 2.74 5.01
C PHE A 55 1.31 1.99 6.35
N PHE A 56 2.05 0.89 6.44
CA PHE A 56 2.19 0.15 7.71
C PHE A 56 2.96 0.95 8.77
N ILE A 57 4.02 1.66 8.40
CA ILE A 57 4.77 2.53 9.33
C ILE A 57 3.86 3.63 9.88
N LEU A 58 3.09 4.30 9.02
CA LEU A 58 2.14 5.33 9.44
C LEU A 58 1.03 4.72 10.31
N SER A 59 0.47 3.57 9.91
CA SER A 59 -0.55 2.85 10.68
C SER A 59 -0.08 2.56 12.10
N ASN A 60 1.14 2.07 12.26
CA ASN A 60 1.74 1.82 13.57
C ASN A 60 1.89 3.10 14.39
N ARG A 61 2.38 4.19 13.79
CA ARG A 61 2.57 5.46 14.50
C ARG A 61 1.27 6.07 14.99
N TYR A 62 0.22 6.04 14.18
CA TYR A 62 -1.11 6.51 14.61
C TYR A 62 -1.75 5.58 15.65
N ASN A 63 -1.46 4.29 15.62
CA ASN A 63 -1.88 3.37 16.67
C ASN A 63 -1.22 3.72 18.01
N THR A 64 0.09 3.96 18.02
CA THR A 64 0.81 4.37 19.23
C THR A 64 0.26 5.68 19.79
N ALA A 65 0.03 6.69 18.95
CA ALA A 65 -0.57 7.96 19.38
C ALA A 65 -1.97 7.77 19.99
N ALA A 66 -2.80 6.90 19.42
CA ALA A 66 -4.12 6.59 19.97
C ALA A 66 -4.05 5.92 21.35
N LEU A 67 -3.03 5.10 21.60
CA LEU A 67 -2.81 4.46 22.89
C LEU A 67 -2.30 5.44 23.95
N GLU A 68 -1.45 6.40 23.58
CA GLU A 68 -0.99 7.46 24.48
C GLU A 68 -2.14 8.37 24.93
N GLU A 69 -3.05 8.72 24.01
CA GLU A 69 -4.28 9.49 24.32
C GLU A 69 -5.23 8.72 25.26
N GLU A 70 -5.27 7.39 25.20
CA GLU A 70 -6.13 6.57 26.07
C GLU A 70 -5.56 6.44 27.49
N ASN A 71 -4.24 6.54 27.66
CA ASN A 71 -3.54 6.38 28.94
C ASN A 71 -3.32 7.70 29.72
N ASN A 72 -3.77 8.84 29.19
CA ASN A 72 -3.61 10.17 29.79
C ASN A 72 -4.95 10.83 30.09
#